data_AF-B5HNX0-F1
#
_entry.id   AF-B5HNX0-F1
#
_cell.length_a   1.000
_cell.length_b   1.000
_cell.length_c   1.000
_cell.angle_alpha   90.00
_cell.angle_beta   90.00
_cell.angle_gamma   90.00
#
_symmetry.space_group_name_H-M   'P 1'
#
loop_
_entity.id
_entity.type
_entity.pdbx_description
1 polymer ?
#
loop_
_entity_poly.entity_id
_entity_poly.type
_entity_poly.pdbx_seq_one_letter_code
_entity_poly.pdbx_strand_id
1 'polypeptide(L)'
;MRSAPYAYHLGMIERASQRYAPARRHLREALQINPYFSPSGVRAAREALAALGDVPDEGLPEEGGADEGGTAADGAAADGAAADAKAVTPRPYR
;
A
#
# COMPACT_ATOMS: atom_id res chain seq x y z
N MET A 1 14.46 12.07 -12.04
CA MET A 1 13.00 12.32 -12.02
C MET A 1 12.34 11.23 -11.20
N ARG A 2 11.36 11.56 -10.36
CA ARG A 2 10.53 10.58 -9.64
C ARG A 2 9.19 10.42 -10.36
N SER A 3 8.66 9.21 -10.46
CA SER A 3 7.46 8.89 -11.23
C SER A 3 6.49 8.08 -10.38
N ALA A 4 5.25 8.57 -10.22
CA ALA A 4 4.22 7.91 -9.43
C ALA A 4 3.83 6.53 -9.98
N PRO A 5 3.58 6.34 -11.29
CA PRO A 5 3.32 5.01 -11.84
C PRO A 5 4.45 4.02 -11.60
N TYR A 6 5.70 4.48 -11.71
CA TYR A 6 6.87 3.63 -11.46
C TYR A 6 6.93 3.15 -10.01
N ALA A 7 6.79 4.07 -9.04
CA ALA A 7 6.78 3.74 -7.61
C ALA A 7 5.61 2.79 -7.27
N TYR A 8 4.42 3.02 -7.84
CA TYR A 8 3.27 2.14 -7.65
C TYR A 8 3.56 0.70 -8.11
N HIS A 9 4.06 0.53 -9.34
CA HIS A 9 4.36 -0.80 -9.87
C HIS A 9 5.46 -1.51 -9.09
N LEU A 10 6.49 -0.78 -8.69
CA LEU A 10 7.56 -1.33 -7.85
C LEU A 10 7.02 -1.83 -6.52
N GLY A 11 6.18 -1.03 -5.84
CA GLY A 11 5.54 -1.45 -4.59
C GLY A 11 4.64 -2.67 -4.74
N MET A 12 3.92 -2.78 -5.85
CA MET A 12 3.10 -3.98 -6.16
C MET A 12 3.95 -5.24 -6.38
N ILE A 13 5.10 -5.12 -7.06
CA ILE A 13 6.04 -6.23 -7.27
C ILE A 13 6.65 -6.68 -5.93
N GLU A 14 7.04 -5.71 -5.09
CA GLU A 14 7.62 -5.99 -3.78
C GLU A 14 6.60 -6.65 -2.84
N ARG A 15 5.34 -6.22 -2.88
CA ARG A 15 4.24 -6.88 -2.16
C ARG A 15 4.08 -8.33 -2.61
N ALA A 16 4.07 -8.58 -3.92
CA ALA A 16 3.98 -9.93 -4.48
C ALA A 16 5.22 -10.78 -4.13
N SER A 17 6.38 -10.13 -3.95
CA SER A 17 7.62 -10.77 -3.52
C SER A 17 7.72 -10.93 -1.99
N GLN A 18 6.62 -10.71 -1.25
CA GLN A 18 6.55 -10.76 0.22
C GLN A 18 7.49 -9.77 0.94
N ARG A 19 7.96 -8.73 0.22
CA ARG A 19 8.80 -7.66 0.77
C ARG A 19 7.91 -6.50 1.19
N TYR A 20 7.20 -6.67 2.30
CA TYR A 20 6.16 -5.75 2.74
C TYR A 20 6.66 -4.36 3.15
N ALA A 21 7.82 -4.27 3.80
CA ALA A 21 8.41 -3.00 4.22
C ALA A 21 8.75 -2.05 3.04
N PRO A 22 9.51 -2.48 2.01
CA PRO A 22 9.77 -1.61 0.87
C PRO A 22 8.49 -1.38 0.03
N ALA A 23 7.60 -2.38 -0.07
CA ALA A 23 6.33 -2.24 -0.77
C ALA A 23 5.50 -1.08 -0.21
N ARG A 24 5.38 -1.02 1.12
CA ARG A 24 4.68 0.07 1.83
C ARG A 24 5.29 1.43 1.50
N ARG A 25 6.62 1.53 1.49
CA ARG A 25 7.33 2.79 1.19
C ARG A 25 7.00 3.27 -0.22
N HIS A 26 7.11 2.40 -1.22
CA HIS A 26 6.89 2.79 -2.62
C HIS A 26 5.43 3.07 -2.95
N LEU A 27 4.49 2.36 -2.32
CA LEU A 27 3.06 2.68 -2.44
C LEU A 27 2.72 4.04 -1.82
N ARG A 28 3.28 4.37 -0.64
CA ARG A 28 3.17 5.72 -0.04
C ARG A 28 3.79 6.79 -0.96
N GLU A 29 4.98 6.52 -1.48
CA GLU A 29 5.69 7.44 -2.39
C GLU A 29 4.89 7.72 -3.68
N ALA A 30 4.24 6.72 -4.26
CA ALA A 30 3.39 6.90 -5.44
C ALA A 30 2.25 7.90 -5.20
N LEU A 31 1.59 7.79 -4.04
CA LEU A 31 0.51 8.70 -3.64
C LEU A 31 1.01 10.11 -3.31
N GLN A 32 2.20 10.23 -2.74
CA GLN A 32 2.85 11.53 -2.48
C GLN A 32 3.26 12.25 -3.76
N ILE A 33 3.79 11.53 -4.75
CA ILE A 33 4.26 12.12 -6.01
C ILE A 33 3.07 12.66 -6.83
N ASN A 34 2.02 11.85 -7.02
CA ASN A 34 0.84 12.28 -7.75
C ASN A 34 -0.38 11.47 -7.29
N PRO A 35 -1.29 12.03 -6.48
CA PRO A 35 -2.46 11.30 -5.98
C PRO A 35 -3.51 10.98 -7.06
N TYR A 36 -3.29 11.40 -8.32
CA TYR A 36 -4.18 11.17 -9.45
C TYR A 36 -3.48 10.47 -10.63
N PHE A 37 -2.35 9.77 -10.40
CA PHE A 37 -1.60 9.10 -11.48
C PHE A 37 -2.42 8.04 -12.24
N SER A 38 -3.38 7.42 -11.56
CA SER A 38 -4.36 6.49 -12.13
C SER A 38 -5.53 6.34 -11.16
N PRO A 39 -6.78 6.59 -11.55
CA PRO A 39 -7.93 6.45 -10.66
C PRO A 39 -8.05 5.04 -10.05
N SER A 40 -7.78 3.99 -10.83
CA SER A 40 -7.81 2.61 -10.34
C SER A 40 -6.55 2.24 -9.54
N GLY A 41 -5.37 2.69 -10.00
CA GLY A 41 -4.10 2.44 -9.32
C GLY A 41 -4.03 3.07 -7.94
N VAL A 42 -4.58 4.28 -7.78
CA VAL A 42 -4.66 4.97 -6.49
C VAL A 42 -5.55 4.23 -5.50
N ARG A 43 -6.70 3.70 -5.96
CA ARG A 43 -7.57 2.86 -5.12
C ARG A 43 -6.84 1.59 -4.66
N ALA A 44 -6.22 0.88 -5.60
CA ALA A 44 -5.46 -0.33 -5.32
C ALA A 44 -4.27 -0.08 -4.37
N ALA A 45 -3.57 1.05 -4.53
CA ALA A 45 -2.46 1.42 -3.64
C ALA A 45 -2.93 1.65 -2.19
N ARG A 46 -4.07 2.32 -2.00
CA ARG A 46 -4.67 2.54 -0.68
C ARG A 46 -5.12 1.23 -0.03
N GLU A 47 -5.79 0.37 -0.79
CA GLU A 47 -6.18 -0.97 -0.34
C GLU A 47 -4.97 -1.83 0.03
N ALA A 48 -3.90 -1.78 -0.77
CA ALA A 48 -2.66 -2.48 -0.47
C ALA A 48 -1.98 -1.95 0.79
N LEU A 49 -1.94 -0.62 1.02
CA LEU A 49 -1.42 -0.04 2.26
C LEU A 49 -2.24 -0.47 3.48
N ALA A 50 -3.57 -0.47 3.38
CA ALA A 50 -4.44 -0.93 4.45
C ALA A 50 -4.21 -2.42 4.78
N ALA A 51 -4.03 -3.26 3.75
CA ALA A 51 -3.75 -4.69 3.93
C ALA A 51 -2.34 -4.97 4.52
N LEU A 52 -1.37 -4.09 4.28
CA LEU A 52 -0.03 -4.19 4.87
C LEU A 52 0.03 -3.68 6.32
N GLY A 53 -1.09 -3.16 6.85
CA GLY A 53 -1.18 -2.55 8.16
C GLY A 53 -0.60 -1.13 8.19
N ASP A 54 -1.26 -0.25 8.95
CA ASP A 54 -0.73 1.08 9.24
C ASP A 54 0.15 0.98 10.49
N VAL A 55 1.39 1.47 10.40
CA VAL A 55 1.90 2.23 11.54
C VAL A 55 1.12 3.53 11.40
N PRO A 56 0.27 3.90 12.37
CA PRO A 56 -0.45 5.16 12.28
C PRO A 56 0.59 6.22 11.95
N ASP A 57 0.39 6.96 10.85
CA ASP A 57 0.96 8.29 10.79
C ASP A 57 0.31 8.99 11.98
N GLU A 58 0.98 8.94 13.15
CA GLU A 58 0.61 9.70 14.32
C GLU A 58 0.27 11.09 13.81
N GLY A 59 -1.00 11.43 13.97
CA GLY A 59 -1.54 12.68 13.50
C GLY A 59 -0.57 13.76 13.94
N LEU A 60 -0.23 14.64 12.99
CA LEU A 60 0.38 15.93 13.30
C LEU A 60 -0.27 16.41 14.61
N PRO A 61 0.50 16.65 15.68
CA PRO A 61 -0.11 17.02 16.95
C PRO A 61 -0.88 18.32 16.73
N GLU A 62 -2.19 18.22 16.61
CA GLU A 62 -3.11 19.31 16.93
C GLU A 62 -2.83 19.59 18.41
N GLU A 63 -2.18 20.72 18.69
CA GLU A 63 -1.82 21.13 20.03
C GLU A 63 -3.03 21.03 20.96
N GLY A 64 -2.96 20.13 21.94
CA GLY A 64 -3.80 20.21 23.13
C GLY A 64 -4.40 18.88 23.59
N GLY A 65 -3.82 18.32 24.66
CA GLY A 65 -4.53 17.37 25.51
C GLY A 65 -3.62 16.29 26.06
N ALA A 66 -3.28 16.44 27.33
CA ALA A 66 -2.51 15.50 28.14
C ALA A 66 -3.23 14.14 28.29
N ASP A 67 -2.43 13.10 28.57
CA ASP A 67 -2.65 12.06 29.61
C ASP A 67 -2.30 10.62 29.14
N GLU A 68 -1.21 10.13 29.71
CA GLU A 68 -0.85 8.76 30.13
C GLU A 68 -1.21 7.49 29.31
N GLY A 69 -0.15 6.75 28.96
CA GLY A 69 0.04 5.36 29.43
C GLY A 69 -0.33 4.20 28.49
N GLY A 70 0.62 3.25 28.35
CA GLY A 70 0.33 1.85 27.97
C GLY A 70 0.89 1.42 26.60
N THR A 71 2.11 0.89 26.50
CA THR A 71 2.48 -0.55 26.57
C THR A 71 2.14 -1.37 25.31
N ALA A 72 3.15 -2.13 24.87
CA ALA A 72 3.22 -2.95 23.66
C ALA A 72 2.12 -4.02 23.49
N ALA A 73 1.81 -4.34 22.23
CA ALA A 73 1.34 -5.63 21.73
C ALA A 73 1.63 -5.67 20.22
N ASP A 74 2.57 -6.48 19.74
CA ASP A 74 2.41 -7.89 19.34
C ASP A 74 1.80 -8.07 17.95
N GLY A 75 2.45 -8.92 17.16
CA GLY A 75 2.16 -9.15 15.76
C GLY A 75 0.77 -9.73 15.50
N ALA A 76 0.22 -9.38 14.35
CA ALA A 76 -0.88 -10.11 13.73
C ALA A 76 -0.48 -10.45 12.30
N ALA A 77 -0.26 -11.75 12.08
CA ALA A 77 -0.30 -12.37 10.78
C ALA A 77 -1.63 -12.05 10.09
N ALA A 78 -1.56 -11.73 8.79
CA ALA A 78 -2.70 -11.82 7.91
C ALA A 78 -2.36 -12.86 6.83
N ASP A 79 -2.81 -14.07 7.07
CA ASP A 79 -2.88 -15.15 6.11
C ASP A 79 -3.72 -14.76 4.89
N GLY A 80 -3.25 -15.20 3.72
CA GLY A 80 -4.05 -15.69 2.60
C GLY A 80 -5.21 -14.84 2.07
N ALA A 81 -4.98 -14.17 0.94
CA ALA A 81 -6.02 -13.99 -0.08
C ALA A 81 -5.38 -14.04 -1.48
N ALA A 82 -5.19 -15.26 -1.97
CA ALA A 82 -5.08 -15.52 -3.40
C ALA A 82 -6.46 -15.24 -4.02
N ALA A 83 -6.63 -14.08 -4.64
CA ALA A 83 -7.80 -13.78 -5.44
C ALA A 83 -7.50 -14.12 -6.90
N ASP A 84 -8.12 -15.20 -7.36
CA ASP A 84 -8.45 -15.57 -8.73
C ASP A 84 -7.84 -14.70 -9.85
N ALA A 85 -6.74 -15.18 -10.41
CA ALA A 85 -6.34 -14.82 -11.77
C ALA A 85 -7.38 -15.39 -12.75
N LYS A 86 -8.43 -14.63 -13.03
CA LYS A 86 -9.33 -14.91 -14.15
C LYS A 86 -8.49 -14.90 -15.43
N ALA A 87 -8.33 -16.06 -16.05
CA ALA A 87 -7.59 -16.26 -17.28
C ALA A 87 -8.02 -15.23 -18.34
N VAL A 88 -7.10 -14.32 -18.68
CA VAL A 88 -7.22 -13.48 -19.87
C VAL A 88 -6.97 -14.40 -21.07
N THR A 89 -8.04 -14.93 -21.67
CA THR A 89 -7.97 -15.52 -23.01
C THR A 89 -7.45 -14.45 -23.98
N PRO A 90 -6.29 -14.64 -24.65
CA PRO A 90 -5.88 -13.73 -25.69
C PRO A 90 -6.85 -13.86 -26.86
N ARG A 91 -7.49 -12.75 -27.24
CA ARG A 91 -8.24 -12.66 -28.50
C ARG A 91 -7.22 -12.82 -29.63
N PRO A 92 -7.37 -13.77 -30.57
CA PRO A 92 -6.54 -13.79 -31.75
C PRO A 92 -6.93 -12.57 -32.60
N TYR A 93 -5.96 -11.70 -32.88
CA TYR A 93 -6.11 -10.72 -33.94
C TYR A 93 -6.29 -11.49 -35.25
N ARG A 94 -7.45 -11.29 -35.89
CA ARG A 94 -7.64 -11.59 -37.31
C ARG A 94 -7.36 -10.33 -38.11
#